data_AF-A0A0L1I534-F1
#
_entry.id   AF-A0A0L1I534-F1
#
_cell.length_a   1.000
_cell.length_b   1.000
_cell.length_c   1.000
_cell.angle_alpha   90.00
_cell.angle_beta   90.00
_cell.angle_gamma   90.00
#
_symmetry.space_group_name_H-M   'P 1'
#
loop_
_entity.id
_entity.type
_entity.pdbx_description
1 polymer ?
#
loop_
_entity_poly.entity_id
_entity_poly.type
_entity_poly.pdbx_seq_one_letter_code
_entity_poly.pdbx_strand_id
1 'polypeptide(L)'
;MGREQNYKKKTFKNESHEKKIVNKKIIFFNMIYLMNEDNVFQFLLKNEKIIIGGKLNIKFRVDNKTMLSYVFNSESVKYFYYPVGQNSNCLLYNGGEQKKEKEILHICLEEKSANQEPLKYKSEISTPLYNDENIFPTKLTINVDYNILHSSSKVHTLPLHIGYEISQDYKNEVQPMYNDCKRFHKIYFSVKLDQLYMSNELRKIYNDKSYEFVFYCNCYMDDKVHAYFNAKPVYKNVILKNLRNNPKLLN
;
A
#
# COMPACT_ATOMS: atom_id res chain seq x y z
N MET A 1 70.13 -44.34 21.63
CA MET A 1 68.87 -44.16 22.39
C MET A 1 68.26 -42.84 21.98
N GLY A 2 67.32 -42.88 21.03
CA GLY A 2 66.70 -41.70 20.44
C GLY A 2 65.34 -41.38 21.04
N ARG A 3 64.98 -40.09 21.05
CA ARG A 3 63.60 -39.59 21.00
C ARG A 3 63.60 -38.25 20.26
N GLU A 4 63.50 -38.28 18.94
CA GLU A 4 62.98 -37.14 18.18
C GLU A 4 61.45 -37.19 18.23
N GLN A 5 60.85 -36.14 18.80
CA GLN A 5 59.40 -35.97 18.82
C GLN A 5 58.92 -35.52 17.45
N ASN A 6 58.35 -36.46 16.69
CA ASN A 6 57.62 -36.16 15.46
C ASN A 6 56.29 -35.46 15.80
N TYR A 7 56.24 -34.13 15.67
CA TYR A 7 54.98 -33.38 15.73
C TYR A 7 54.15 -33.65 14.46
N LYS A 8 53.14 -34.52 14.56
CA LYS A 8 52.10 -34.65 13.54
C LYS A 8 51.32 -33.33 13.45
N LYS A 9 51.45 -32.60 12.32
CA LYS A 9 50.50 -31.53 11.94
C LYS A 9 49.10 -32.15 11.83
N LYS A 10 48.22 -31.85 12.80
CA LYS A 10 46.78 -32.10 12.65
C LYS A 10 46.22 -31.07 11.68
N THR A 11 45.98 -31.50 10.44
CA THR A 11 45.06 -30.82 9.53
C THR A 11 43.65 -30.95 10.09
N PHE A 12 43.13 -29.87 10.65
CA PHE A 12 41.70 -29.77 10.97
C PHE A 12 40.92 -29.58 9.67
N LYS A 13 40.55 -30.70 9.02
CA LYS A 13 39.39 -30.74 8.15
C LYS A 13 38.15 -30.84 9.04
N ASN A 14 37.41 -29.75 9.17
CA ASN A 14 35.99 -29.81 9.51
C ASN A 14 35.21 -29.75 8.20
N GLU A 15 35.06 -30.91 7.55
CA GLU A 15 34.02 -31.12 6.55
C GLU A 15 32.76 -31.65 7.25
N SER A 16 31.67 -30.93 6.98
CA SER A 16 30.27 -31.24 7.27
C SER A 16 29.82 -31.38 8.73
N HIS A 17 29.18 -30.32 9.23
CA HIS A 17 27.75 -30.45 9.51
C HIS A 17 27.06 -29.16 9.07
N GLU A 18 26.31 -29.31 7.98
CA GLU A 18 25.23 -28.43 7.53
C GLU A 18 25.57 -26.94 7.54
N LYS A 19 25.85 -26.42 6.34
CA LYS A 19 25.42 -25.07 5.98
C LYS A 19 23.91 -25.00 6.26
N LYS A 20 23.52 -24.70 7.49
CA LYS A 20 22.38 -23.84 7.76
C LYS A 20 22.75 -22.56 7.06
N ILE A 21 22.37 -22.47 5.78
CA ILE A 21 22.05 -21.20 5.15
C ILE A 21 20.92 -20.68 6.02
N VAL A 22 21.30 -20.02 7.10
CA VAL A 22 20.43 -19.15 7.85
C VAL A 22 20.17 -18.03 6.87
N ASN A 23 19.19 -18.25 6.00
CA ASN A 23 18.56 -17.25 5.17
C ASN A 23 17.75 -16.33 6.10
N LYS A 24 18.37 -15.84 7.20
CA LYS A 24 17.92 -14.64 7.89
C LYS A 24 18.15 -13.55 6.88
N LYS A 25 17.14 -13.33 6.01
CA LYS A 25 16.97 -12.07 5.30
C LYS A 25 17.04 -11.01 6.40
N ILE A 26 18.21 -10.39 6.56
CA ILE A 26 18.43 -9.36 7.56
C ILE A 26 17.56 -8.20 7.11
N ILE A 27 16.43 -8.00 7.79
CA ILE A 27 15.59 -6.83 7.59
C ILE A 27 16.32 -5.69 8.32
N PHE A 28 17.01 -4.84 7.57
CA PHE A 28 17.85 -3.77 8.12
C PHE A 28 17.06 -2.55 8.60
N PHE A 29 15.77 -2.49 8.31
CA PHE A 29 14.90 -1.34 8.61
C PHE A 29 13.54 -1.80 9.08
N ASN A 30 12.95 -1.03 9.99
CA ASN A 30 11.57 -1.22 10.40
C ASN A 30 10.73 -0.08 9.84
N MET A 31 9.60 -0.40 9.23
CA MET A 31 8.64 0.60 8.77
C MET A 31 7.33 0.48 9.53
N ILE A 32 6.91 1.58 10.13
CA ILE A 32 5.70 1.65 10.95
C ILE A 32 4.78 2.71 10.34
N TYR A 33 3.59 2.29 9.93
CA TYR A 33 2.54 3.21 9.51
C TYR A 33 2.06 4.04 10.70
N LEU A 34 1.86 5.34 10.49
CA LEU A 34 1.32 6.27 11.48
C LEU A 34 -0.08 6.69 11.02
N MET A 35 -1.10 6.34 11.82
CA MET A 35 -2.48 6.73 11.54
C MET A 35 -2.61 8.26 11.42
N ASN A 36 -3.32 8.70 10.39
CA ASN A 36 -3.57 10.11 10.12
C ASN A 36 -5.07 10.34 9.90
N GLU A 37 -5.76 10.80 10.94
CA GLU A 37 -7.21 11.04 10.93
C GLU A 37 -7.61 12.30 10.14
N ASP A 38 -6.64 13.16 9.81
CA ASP A 38 -6.86 14.38 9.01
C ASP A 38 -7.11 14.07 7.53
N ASN A 39 -6.82 12.85 7.09
CA ASN A 39 -7.06 12.43 5.72
C ASN A 39 -8.56 12.32 5.48
N VAL A 40 -9.10 13.17 4.59
CA VAL A 40 -10.50 13.15 4.16
C VAL A 40 -10.57 12.88 2.66
N PHE A 41 -11.38 11.89 2.28
CA PHE A 41 -11.81 11.67 0.90
C PHE A 41 -13.21 12.24 0.70
N GLN A 42 -13.43 12.93 -0.41
CA GLN A 42 -14.59 13.75 -0.66
C GLN A 42 -15.32 13.30 -1.93
N PHE A 43 -16.65 13.37 -1.89
CA PHE A 43 -17.53 13.31 -3.06
C PHE A 43 -18.28 14.63 -3.16
N LEU A 44 -17.99 15.42 -4.17
CA LEU A 44 -18.47 16.80 -4.29
C LEU A 44 -19.24 17.00 -5.60
N LEU A 45 -20.22 17.90 -5.58
CA LEU A 45 -20.84 18.43 -6.80
C LEU A 45 -20.39 19.89 -6.98
N LYS A 46 -19.49 20.14 -7.94
CA LYS A 46 -18.97 21.49 -8.26
C LYS A 46 -19.26 21.82 -9.72
N ASN A 47 -19.93 22.95 -9.97
CA ASN A 47 -20.26 23.42 -11.33
C ASN A 47 -20.89 22.31 -12.19
N GLU A 48 -21.90 21.63 -11.64
CA GLU A 48 -22.61 20.49 -12.28
C GLU A 48 -21.75 19.24 -12.55
N LYS A 49 -20.50 19.22 -12.09
CA LYS A 49 -19.57 18.10 -12.25
C LYS A 49 -19.40 17.36 -10.93
N ILE A 50 -19.33 16.03 -11.03
CA ILE A 50 -19.03 15.16 -9.90
C ILE A 50 -17.53 15.08 -9.74
N ILE A 51 -17.03 15.53 -8.60
CA ILE A 51 -15.63 15.47 -8.24
C ILE A 51 -15.45 14.47 -7.11
N ILE A 52 -14.48 13.56 -7.25
CA ILE A 52 -14.07 12.68 -6.15
C ILE A 52 -12.59 12.83 -5.88
N GLY A 53 -12.17 12.65 -4.63
CA GLY A 53 -10.76 12.59 -4.28
C GLY A 53 -10.42 13.06 -2.88
N GLY A 54 -9.14 13.16 -2.58
CA GLY A 54 -8.64 13.67 -1.30
C GLY A 54 -7.17 14.06 -1.41
N LYS A 55 -6.72 14.99 -0.55
CA LYS A 55 -5.30 15.27 -0.34
C LYS A 55 -4.76 14.40 0.80
N LEU A 56 -4.54 13.12 0.50
CA LEU A 56 -4.20 12.13 1.52
C LEU A 56 -2.68 12.18 1.78
N ASN A 57 -2.29 12.27 3.04
CA ASN A 57 -0.90 12.26 3.47
C ASN A 57 -0.64 10.97 4.26
N ILE A 58 0.07 10.03 3.65
CA ILE A 58 0.40 8.73 4.24
C ILE A 58 1.70 8.91 5.02
N LYS A 59 1.61 8.84 6.35
CA LYS A 59 2.78 8.99 7.22
C LYS A 59 3.29 7.62 7.63
N PHE A 60 4.59 7.39 7.47
CA PHE A 60 5.24 6.22 8.02
C PHE A 60 6.62 6.56 8.56
N ARG A 61 7.02 5.83 9.58
CA ARG A 61 8.33 5.96 10.22
C ARG A 61 9.26 4.89 9.70
N VAL A 62 10.45 5.30 9.26
CA VAL A 62 11.55 4.39 8.89
C VAL A 62 12.59 4.44 9.99
N ASP A 63 12.83 3.30 10.65
CA ASP A 63 13.84 3.17 11.70
C ASP A 63 15.13 2.60 11.10
N ASN A 64 16.26 3.29 11.33
CA ASN A 64 17.59 2.80 11.02
C ASN A 64 18.20 2.09 12.23
N LYS A 65 18.42 0.79 12.09
CA LYS A 65 19.06 -0.06 13.11
C LYS A 65 20.53 -0.35 12.78
N THR A 66 21.10 0.36 11.82
CA THR A 66 22.48 0.18 11.35
C THR A 66 23.36 1.33 11.83
N MET A 67 24.68 1.12 11.80
CA MET A 67 25.67 2.15 12.17
C MET A 67 26.04 3.07 10.98
N LEU A 68 25.27 3.05 9.89
CA LEU A 68 25.54 3.83 8.69
C LEU A 68 24.27 4.52 8.20
N SER A 69 24.40 5.73 7.69
CA SER A 69 23.33 6.36 6.91
C SER A 69 23.09 5.55 5.64
N TYR A 70 21.83 5.52 5.20
CA TYR A 70 21.47 4.91 3.93
C TYR A 70 20.33 5.66 3.27
N VAL A 71 20.21 5.49 1.96
CA VAL A 71 19.06 5.92 1.18
C VAL A 71 18.18 4.69 0.94
N PHE A 72 16.97 4.72 1.48
CA PHE A 72 15.94 3.73 1.18
C PHE A 72 15.23 4.11 -0.12
N ASN A 73 15.07 3.16 -1.02
CA ASN A 73 14.42 3.36 -2.30
C ASN A 73 13.35 2.30 -2.55
N SER A 74 12.26 2.71 -3.19
CA SER A 74 11.29 1.85 -3.85
C SER A 74 11.10 2.35 -5.28
N GLU A 75 11.40 1.48 -6.25
CA GLU A 75 11.24 1.81 -7.69
C GLU A 75 9.80 1.62 -8.18
N SER A 76 8.92 1.08 -7.32
CA SER A 76 7.51 0.91 -7.63
C SER A 76 6.65 1.14 -6.39
N VAL A 77 5.93 2.25 -6.41
CA VAL A 77 4.91 2.63 -5.43
C VAL A 77 3.55 2.50 -6.11
N LYS A 78 2.68 1.67 -5.53
CA LYS A 78 1.33 1.42 -6.04
C LYS A 78 0.29 1.70 -4.98
N TYR A 79 -0.89 2.16 -5.39
CA TYR A 79 -1.99 2.48 -4.49
C TYR A 79 -3.19 1.60 -4.78
N PHE A 80 -3.87 1.15 -3.74
CA PHE A 80 -5.05 0.31 -3.86
C PHE A 80 -6.19 0.85 -3.03
N TYR A 81 -7.41 0.67 -3.53
CA TYR A 81 -8.65 0.82 -2.79
C TYR A 81 -9.15 -0.55 -2.34
N TYR A 82 -9.64 -0.65 -1.11
CA TYR A 82 -10.24 -1.85 -0.55
C TYR A 82 -11.75 -1.71 -0.41
N PRO A 83 -12.54 -2.40 -1.26
CA PRO A 83 -13.99 -2.41 -1.10
C PRO A 83 -14.40 -3.20 0.14
N VAL A 84 -15.22 -2.60 1.00
CA VAL A 84 -15.66 -3.19 2.28
C VAL A 84 -16.89 -4.08 2.09
N GLY A 85 -17.75 -3.75 1.12
CA GLY A 85 -18.91 -4.56 0.75
C GLY A 85 -20.18 -4.27 1.57
N GLN A 86 -21.24 -5.03 1.29
CA GLN A 86 -22.61 -4.72 1.71
C GLN A 86 -22.96 -5.00 3.19
N ASN A 87 -22.05 -5.47 4.05
CA ASN A 87 -22.29 -5.53 5.50
C ASN A 87 -21.05 -5.12 6.33
N SER A 88 -21.27 -4.66 7.57
CA SER A 88 -20.17 -4.32 8.50
C SER A 88 -19.37 -5.54 8.95
N ASN A 89 -19.95 -6.74 8.84
CA ASN A 89 -19.28 -8.00 9.17
C ASN A 89 -18.23 -8.39 8.11
N CYS A 90 -18.25 -7.76 6.94
CA CYS A 90 -17.30 -7.92 5.85
C CYS A 90 -16.12 -6.95 5.93
N LEU A 91 -16.04 -6.12 6.98
CA LEU A 91 -14.88 -5.29 7.23
C LEU A 91 -13.65 -6.20 7.36
N LEU A 92 -12.66 -5.98 6.48
CA LEU A 92 -11.45 -6.80 6.30
C LEU A 92 -11.63 -8.12 5.51
N TYR A 93 -12.86 -8.54 5.18
CA TYR A 93 -13.18 -9.73 4.37
C TYR A 93 -13.85 -9.34 3.04
N ASN A 94 -13.25 -8.33 2.40
CA ASN A 94 -13.73 -7.55 1.27
C ASN A 94 -14.68 -8.28 0.29
N GLY A 95 -15.90 -7.77 0.21
CA GLY A 95 -16.96 -8.24 -0.68
C GLY A 95 -16.76 -7.77 -2.13
N GLY A 96 -16.29 -8.66 -2.98
CA GLY A 96 -16.45 -8.54 -4.44
C GLY A 96 -17.65 -9.33 -4.95
N GLU A 97 -17.95 -9.23 -6.24
CA GLU A 97 -18.72 -10.24 -6.97
C GLU A 97 -17.71 -11.14 -7.69
N GLN A 98 -17.74 -12.46 -7.47
CA GLN A 98 -17.06 -13.41 -8.36
C GLN A 98 -18.05 -13.88 -9.42
N LYS A 99 -17.72 -13.68 -10.70
CA LYS A 99 -18.33 -14.46 -11.77
C LYS A 99 -17.56 -15.77 -11.89
N LYS A 100 -18.07 -16.83 -11.28
CA LYS A 100 -17.78 -18.19 -11.76
C LYS A 100 -18.74 -18.45 -12.92
N GLU A 101 -18.28 -19.18 -13.93
CA GLU A 101 -18.81 -19.35 -15.30
C GLU A 101 -20.34 -19.50 -15.54
N LYS A 102 -21.21 -19.49 -14.52
CA LYS A 102 -22.68 -19.36 -14.65
C LYS A 102 -23.40 -18.77 -13.41
N GLU A 103 -22.70 -18.30 -12.38
CA GLU A 103 -23.29 -17.76 -11.14
C GLU A 103 -22.61 -16.45 -10.70
N ILE A 104 -23.43 -15.48 -10.27
CA ILE A 104 -22.97 -14.24 -9.63
C ILE A 104 -22.84 -14.52 -8.14
N LEU A 105 -21.64 -14.90 -7.70
CA LEU A 105 -21.37 -15.11 -6.28
C LEU A 105 -21.13 -13.75 -5.62
N HIS A 106 -22.07 -13.34 -4.78
CA HIS A 106 -21.90 -12.20 -3.89
C HIS A 106 -21.01 -12.64 -2.74
N ILE A 107 -19.74 -12.25 -2.74
CA ILE A 107 -18.71 -12.76 -1.82
C ILE A 107 -19.06 -12.46 -0.35
N CYS A 108 -20.00 -11.56 -0.08
CA CYS A 108 -20.47 -11.21 1.26
C CYS A 108 -21.91 -11.63 1.60
N LEU A 109 -22.59 -12.42 0.75
CA LEU A 109 -23.96 -12.90 1.04
C LEU A 109 -24.04 -14.41 1.33
N GLU A 110 -23.09 -15.23 0.85
CA GLU A 110 -23.31 -16.69 0.83
C GLU A 110 -22.22 -17.54 1.50
N GLU A 111 -20.95 -17.09 1.57
CA GLU A 111 -19.91 -17.85 2.25
C GLU A 111 -19.84 -17.48 3.74
N LYS A 112 -20.14 -18.45 4.61
CA LYS A 112 -19.89 -18.35 6.05
C LYS A 112 -18.38 -18.11 6.27
N SER A 113 -18.00 -16.84 6.45
CA SER A 113 -16.86 -16.20 7.15
C SER A 113 -15.54 -16.97 7.44
N ALA A 114 -15.50 -18.29 7.59
CA ALA A 114 -14.35 -19.06 8.04
C ALA A 114 -13.26 -19.28 6.96
N ASN A 115 -13.60 -19.23 5.67
CA ASN A 115 -12.67 -19.57 4.57
C ASN A 115 -12.19 -18.35 3.76
N GLN A 116 -12.58 -17.14 4.14
CA GLN A 116 -12.20 -15.94 3.40
C GLN A 116 -10.84 -15.43 3.85
N GLU A 117 -9.93 -15.21 2.90
CA GLU A 117 -8.66 -14.55 3.17
C GLU A 117 -8.90 -13.03 3.35
N PRO A 118 -8.56 -12.46 4.51
CA PRO A 118 -8.72 -11.04 4.74
C PRO A 118 -7.94 -10.22 3.72
N LEU A 119 -8.50 -9.08 3.30
CA LEU A 119 -7.85 -8.07 2.44
C LEU A 119 -7.37 -8.61 1.09
N LYS A 120 -7.93 -9.74 0.63
CA LYS A 120 -7.58 -10.34 -0.67
C LYS A 120 -8.03 -9.48 -1.85
N TYR A 121 -9.25 -8.94 -1.78
CA TYR A 121 -9.84 -8.17 -2.88
C TYR A 121 -9.54 -6.69 -2.72
N LYS A 122 -8.90 -6.12 -3.74
CA LYS A 122 -8.54 -4.71 -3.83
C LYS A 122 -8.47 -4.26 -5.29
N SER A 123 -8.65 -2.97 -5.51
CA SER A 123 -8.58 -2.33 -6.81
C SER A 123 -7.35 -1.43 -6.88
N GLU A 124 -6.43 -1.67 -7.81
CA GLU A 124 -5.31 -0.78 -8.07
C GLU A 124 -5.84 0.55 -8.62
N ILE A 125 -5.44 1.66 -8.01
CA ILE A 125 -5.69 2.99 -8.56
C ILE A 125 -4.69 3.18 -9.69
N SER A 126 -5.19 3.30 -10.92
CA SER A 126 -4.34 3.51 -12.09
C SER A 126 -3.46 4.75 -11.91
N THR A 127 -2.20 4.66 -12.35
CA THR A 127 -1.37 5.86 -12.53
C THR A 127 -2.14 6.84 -13.43
N PRO A 128 -2.31 8.10 -13.00
CA PRO A 128 -3.08 9.07 -13.76
C PRO A 128 -2.35 9.51 -15.03
N LEU A 129 -3.11 10.02 -15.99
CA LEU A 129 -2.53 10.71 -17.14
C LEU A 129 -1.79 11.95 -16.67
N TYR A 130 -0.57 12.18 -17.19
CA TYR A 130 0.31 13.28 -16.81
C TYR A 130 0.65 13.28 -15.31
N ASN A 131 1.19 12.14 -14.83
CA ASN A 131 1.54 11.95 -13.43
C ASN A 131 2.53 13.02 -12.94
N ASP A 132 2.22 13.63 -11.79
CA ASP A 132 3.13 14.50 -11.05
C ASP A 132 3.57 13.77 -9.78
N GLU A 133 4.85 13.42 -9.73
CA GLU A 133 5.45 12.64 -8.65
C GLU A 133 5.38 13.34 -7.28
N ASN A 134 5.18 14.67 -7.24
CA ASN A 134 5.05 15.40 -5.98
C ASN A 134 3.69 15.20 -5.30
N ILE A 135 2.68 14.75 -6.06
CA ILE A 135 1.29 14.59 -5.59
C ILE A 135 0.80 13.15 -5.72
N PHE A 136 1.37 12.38 -6.63
CA PHE A 136 1.10 10.96 -6.85
C PHE A 136 2.44 10.26 -7.18
N PRO A 137 3.29 10.00 -6.17
CA PRO A 137 4.58 9.38 -6.36
C PRO A 137 4.41 7.91 -6.76
N THR A 138 5.10 7.52 -7.84
CA THR A 138 5.25 6.13 -8.30
C THR A 138 6.60 5.54 -7.89
N LYS A 139 7.48 6.38 -7.33
CA LYS A 139 8.76 6.00 -6.71
C LYS A 139 8.92 6.68 -5.37
N LEU A 140 9.79 6.13 -4.54
CA LEU A 140 10.07 6.66 -3.20
C LEU A 140 11.56 6.61 -2.91
N THR A 141 12.10 7.73 -2.43
CA THR A 141 13.48 7.86 -1.96
C THR A 141 13.49 8.54 -0.60
N ILE A 142 14.11 7.90 0.39
CA ILE A 142 14.18 8.40 1.77
C ILE A 142 15.61 8.32 2.25
N ASN A 143 16.19 9.48 2.55
CA ASN A 143 17.49 9.56 3.25
C ASN A 143 17.24 9.26 4.74
N VAL A 144 17.83 8.18 5.23
CA VAL A 144 17.72 7.75 6.63
C VAL A 144 19.10 7.85 7.28
N ASP A 145 19.25 8.88 8.11
CA ASP A 145 20.49 9.13 8.82
C ASP A 145 20.72 8.08 9.90
N TYR A 146 21.97 7.87 10.32
CA TYR A 146 22.27 7.10 11.53
C TYR A 146 22.52 8.04 12.72
N ASN A 147 22.39 7.51 13.93
CA ASN A 147 22.84 8.19 15.13
C ASN A 147 23.60 7.17 16.01
N ILE A 148 24.75 7.60 16.57
CA ILE A 148 25.65 6.77 17.38
C ILE A 148 25.03 6.46 18.74
N LEU A 149 24.24 7.38 19.29
CA LEU A 149 23.75 7.33 20.67
C LEU A 149 22.37 6.66 20.77
N HIS A 150 21.52 6.80 19.74
CA HIS A 150 20.15 6.30 19.74
C HIS A 150 19.77 5.76 18.36
N SER A 151 18.82 4.82 18.29
CA SER A 151 18.21 4.43 17.02
C SER A 151 17.63 5.67 16.33
N SER A 152 18.07 5.97 15.12
CA SER A 152 17.52 7.07 14.34
C SER A 152 16.23 6.61 13.65
N SER A 153 15.21 7.45 13.72
CA SER A 153 13.93 7.23 13.06
C SER A 153 13.55 8.48 12.28
N LYS A 154 13.07 8.29 11.06
CA LYS A 154 12.59 9.39 10.22
C LYS A 154 11.13 9.16 9.87
N VAL A 155 10.28 10.14 10.17
CA VAL A 155 8.91 10.17 9.67
C VAL A 155 8.96 10.72 8.25
N HIS A 156 8.43 9.94 7.31
CA HIS A 156 8.24 10.35 5.93
C HIS A 156 6.75 10.50 5.65
N THR A 157 6.41 11.51 4.86
CA THR A 157 5.04 11.73 4.38
C THR A 157 5.01 11.48 2.88
N LEU A 158 4.27 10.46 2.48
CA LEU A 158 4.02 10.14 1.09
C LEU A 158 2.66 10.74 0.67
N PRO A 159 2.64 11.73 -0.22
CA PRO A 159 1.40 12.33 -0.69
C PRO A 159 0.67 11.37 -1.64
N LEU A 160 -0.61 11.10 -1.40
CA LEU A 160 -1.55 10.53 -2.35
C LEU A 160 -2.67 11.55 -2.54
N HIS A 161 -2.40 12.57 -3.36
CA HIS A 161 -3.37 13.62 -3.64
C HIS A 161 -4.05 13.29 -4.95
N ILE A 162 -5.35 13.00 -4.86
CA ILE A 162 -6.18 12.59 -5.99
C ILE A 162 -7.37 13.52 -6.10
N GLY A 163 -7.72 13.92 -7.31
CA GLY A 163 -8.92 14.70 -7.62
C GLY A 163 -9.35 14.41 -9.05
N TYR A 164 -10.51 13.79 -9.22
CA TYR A 164 -11.02 13.33 -10.51
C TYR A 164 -12.41 13.86 -10.76
N GLU A 165 -12.65 14.30 -12.00
CA GLU A 165 -14.00 14.55 -12.51
C GLU A 165 -14.57 13.23 -13.05
N ILE A 166 -15.74 12.83 -12.55
CA ILE A 166 -16.36 11.54 -12.85
C ILE A 166 -17.47 11.72 -13.89
N SER A 167 -17.23 11.18 -15.08
CA SER A 167 -18.25 11.05 -16.13
C SER A 167 -19.13 9.83 -15.90
N GLN A 168 -20.25 9.76 -16.64
CA GLN A 168 -21.19 8.63 -16.55
C GLN A 168 -20.51 7.27 -16.81
N ASP A 169 -19.48 7.22 -17.64
CA ASP A 169 -18.75 5.97 -17.96
C ASP A 169 -18.02 5.37 -16.74
N TYR A 170 -17.64 6.21 -15.77
CA TYR A 170 -16.94 5.80 -14.55
C TYR A 170 -17.88 5.64 -13.36
N LYS A 171 -19.16 6.04 -13.49
CA LYS A 171 -20.13 6.02 -12.39
C LYS A 171 -20.25 4.65 -11.75
N ASN A 172 -20.44 3.59 -12.54
CA ASN A 172 -20.58 2.22 -12.02
C ASN A 172 -19.31 1.73 -11.31
N GLU A 173 -18.15 2.17 -11.78
CA GLU A 173 -16.84 1.82 -11.25
C GLU A 173 -16.54 2.53 -9.92
N VAL A 174 -16.98 3.78 -9.77
CA VAL A 174 -16.82 4.59 -8.55
C VAL A 174 -17.90 4.29 -7.52
N GLN A 175 -19.05 3.76 -7.94
CA GLN A 175 -20.18 3.44 -7.07
C GLN A 175 -19.81 2.62 -5.81
N PRO A 176 -18.91 1.61 -5.84
CA PRO A 176 -18.44 0.94 -4.63
C PRO A 176 -17.81 1.89 -3.59
N MET A 177 -16.94 2.80 -4.04
CA MET A 177 -16.28 3.78 -3.16
C MET A 177 -17.31 4.71 -2.50
N TYR A 178 -18.29 5.15 -3.28
CA TYR A 178 -19.40 5.95 -2.77
C TYR A 178 -20.26 5.17 -1.76
N ASN A 179 -20.58 3.91 -2.05
CA ASN A 179 -21.37 3.07 -1.15
C ASN A 179 -20.65 2.86 0.19
N ASP A 180 -19.34 2.60 0.14
CA ASP A 180 -18.51 2.42 1.33
C ASP A 180 -18.43 3.72 2.13
N CYS A 181 -18.24 4.87 1.47
CA CYS A 181 -18.29 6.18 2.10
C CYS A 181 -19.62 6.45 2.79
N LYS A 182 -20.74 6.24 2.09
CA LYS A 182 -22.09 6.47 2.60
C LYS A 182 -22.42 5.62 3.81
N ARG A 183 -21.86 4.42 3.87
CA ARG A 183 -22.20 3.46 4.91
C ARG A 183 -21.28 3.53 6.12
N PHE A 184 -19.98 3.64 5.87
CA PHE A 184 -18.96 3.51 6.90
C PHE A 184 -18.33 4.84 7.28
N HIS A 185 -18.62 5.91 6.54
CA HIS A 185 -17.96 7.23 6.68
C HIS A 185 -16.43 7.14 6.59
N LYS A 186 -15.93 6.07 5.97
CA LYS A 186 -14.52 5.73 5.84
C LYS A 186 -14.27 5.05 4.51
N ILE A 187 -13.09 5.29 3.95
CA ILE A 187 -12.57 4.57 2.78
C ILE A 187 -11.22 3.98 3.15
N TYR A 188 -10.99 2.74 2.73
CA TYR A 188 -9.76 2.02 2.99
C TYR A 188 -8.89 2.00 1.74
N PHE A 189 -7.62 2.37 1.94
CA PHE A 189 -6.60 2.36 0.91
C PHE A 189 -5.38 1.57 1.38
N SER A 190 -4.52 1.17 0.47
CA SER A 190 -3.13 0.87 0.78
C SER A 190 -2.16 1.53 -0.16
N VAL A 191 -0.92 1.64 0.32
CA VAL A 191 0.25 1.83 -0.52
C VAL A 191 1.12 0.58 -0.44
N LYS A 192 1.54 0.09 -1.60
CA LYS A 192 2.49 -1.01 -1.75
C LYS A 192 3.81 -0.46 -2.29
N LEU A 193 4.89 -0.79 -1.60
CA LEU A 193 6.27 -0.50 -1.98
C LEU A 193 6.92 -1.80 -2.48
N ASP A 194 7.26 -1.83 -3.75
CA ASP A 194 7.90 -2.94 -4.46
C ASP A 194 9.30 -2.53 -4.94
N GLN A 195 10.09 -3.51 -5.40
CA GLN A 195 11.44 -3.32 -5.97
C GLN A 195 12.36 -2.51 -5.04
N LEU A 196 12.44 -2.95 -3.80
CA LEU A 196 13.08 -2.20 -2.74
C LEU A 196 14.59 -2.38 -2.77
N TYR A 197 15.31 -1.29 -2.53
CA TYR A 197 16.74 -1.38 -2.21
C TYR A 197 17.17 -0.29 -1.26
N MET A 198 18.29 -0.55 -0.60
CA MET A 198 19.03 0.43 0.16
C MET A 198 20.36 0.69 -0.53
N SER A 199 20.83 1.93 -0.48
CA SER A 199 22.16 2.28 -0.95
C SER A 199 22.87 3.17 0.06
N ASN A 200 24.16 2.94 0.21
CA ASN A 200 25.09 3.86 0.87
C ASN A 200 26.38 3.93 0.03
N GLU A 201 27.40 4.64 0.53
CA GLU A 201 28.70 4.78 -0.16
C GLU A 201 29.42 3.44 -0.40
N LEU A 202 29.13 2.42 0.40
CA LEU A 202 29.82 1.13 0.34
C LEU A 202 29.15 0.15 -0.63
N ARG A 203 27.81 0.11 -0.66
CA ARG A 203 27.07 -0.86 -1.48
C ARG A 203 25.59 -0.51 -1.67
N LYS A 204 25.00 -1.17 -2.67
CA LYS A 204 23.57 -1.27 -2.90
C LYS A 204 23.07 -2.67 -2.51
N ILE A 205 21.98 -2.76 -1.75
CA ILE A 205 21.39 -4.01 -1.26
C ILE A 205 19.92 -4.05 -1.68
N TYR A 206 19.53 -5.05 -2.46
CA TYR A 206 18.14 -5.27 -2.85
C TYR A 206 17.40 -6.10 -1.81
N ASN A 207 16.09 -5.87 -1.68
CA ASN A 207 15.19 -6.66 -0.84
C ASN A 207 14.05 -7.21 -1.70
N ASP A 208 13.96 -8.54 -1.77
CA ASP A 208 12.92 -9.21 -2.57
C ASP A 208 11.53 -9.14 -1.94
N LYS A 209 11.41 -8.64 -0.70
CA LYS A 209 10.11 -8.43 -0.06
C LYS A 209 9.50 -7.11 -0.50
N SER A 210 8.18 -7.06 -0.49
CA SER A 210 7.40 -5.85 -0.61
C SER A 210 6.79 -5.46 0.73
N TYR A 211 6.48 -4.18 0.90
CA TYR A 211 5.72 -3.69 2.04
C TYR A 211 4.39 -3.14 1.56
N GLU A 212 3.31 -3.49 2.24
CA GLU A 212 1.99 -2.91 2.00
C GLU A 212 1.47 -2.32 3.31
N PHE A 213 1.13 -1.03 3.27
CA PHE A 213 0.57 -0.31 4.40
C PHE A 213 -0.89 -0.01 4.10
N VAL A 214 -1.80 -0.62 4.85
CA VAL A 214 -3.23 -0.36 4.80
C VAL A 214 -3.56 0.79 5.73
N PHE A 215 -4.37 1.72 5.26
CA PHE A 215 -4.84 2.87 6.01
C PHE A 215 -6.29 3.19 5.65
N TYR A 216 -6.95 3.96 6.51
CA TYR A 216 -8.25 4.53 6.20
C TYR A 216 -8.16 6.05 6.17
N CYS A 217 -9.09 6.66 5.44
CA CYS A 217 -9.39 8.07 5.55
C CYS A 217 -10.85 8.26 5.94
N ASN A 218 -11.14 9.38 6.58
CA ASN A 218 -12.51 9.81 6.81
C ASN A 218 -13.15 10.16 5.47
N CYS A 219 -14.47 10.05 5.40
CA CYS A 219 -15.19 10.33 4.17
C CYS A 219 -16.24 11.42 4.34
N TYR A 220 -16.30 12.32 3.36
CA TYR A 220 -17.28 13.40 3.27
C TYR A 220 -18.01 13.33 1.92
N MET A 221 -19.32 13.61 1.93
CA MET A 221 -20.13 13.66 0.72
C MET A 221 -21.05 14.88 0.78
N ASP A 222 -21.15 15.59 -0.34
CA ASP A 222 -22.21 16.59 -0.53
C ASP A 222 -23.56 15.89 -0.71
N ASP A 223 -24.61 16.35 -0.03
CA ASP A 223 -25.96 15.79 -0.17
C ASP A 223 -26.46 15.72 -1.62
N LYS A 224 -25.97 16.63 -2.46
CA LYS A 224 -26.33 16.74 -3.88
C LYS A 224 -25.74 15.63 -4.75
N VAL A 225 -24.68 14.93 -4.31
CA VAL A 225 -24.10 13.83 -5.10
C VAL A 225 -24.94 12.55 -5.04
N HIS A 226 -25.89 12.44 -4.11
CA HIS A 226 -26.71 11.25 -3.95
C HIS A 226 -27.55 10.92 -5.19
N ALA A 227 -28.06 11.93 -5.88
CA ALA A 227 -28.84 11.74 -7.11
C ALA A 227 -27.98 11.17 -8.26
N TYR A 228 -26.68 11.48 -8.26
CA TYR A 228 -25.76 10.97 -9.26
C TYR A 228 -25.41 9.50 -9.01
N PHE A 229 -25.10 9.12 -7.76
CA PHE A 229 -24.64 7.76 -7.42
C PHE A 229 -25.80 6.80 -7.10
N ASN A 230 -26.50 6.38 -8.15
CA ASN A 230 -27.60 5.41 -8.12
C ASN A 230 -27.38 4.19 -9.03
N ALA A 231 -26.13 3.91 -9.41
CA ALA A 231 -25.79 2.81 -10.29
C ALA A 231 -25.66 1.47 -9.55
N LYS A 232 -25.67 0.37 -10.32
CA LYS A 232 -25.19 -0.92 -9.82
C LYS A 232 -23.65 -0.88 -9.72
N PRO A 233 -23.05 -1.22 -8.56
CA PRO A 233 -21.60 -1.24 -8.40
C PRO A 233 -20.93 -2.26 -9.31
N VAL A 234 -19.77 -1.89 -9.88
CA VAL A 234 -18.88 -2.78 -10.63
C VAL A 234 -17.51 -2.79 -9.99
N TYR A 235 -17.03 -3.97 -9.62
CA TYR A 235 -15.70 -4.17 -9.06
C TYR A 235 -14.69 -4.44 -10.18
N LYS A 236 -13.63 -3.62 -10.24
CA LYS A 236 -12.53 -3.80 -11.20
C LYS A 236 -11.21 -3.99 -10.48
N ASN A 237 -10.31 -4.76 -11.09
CA ASN A 237 -8.94 -4.93 -10.59
C ASN A 237 -8.13 -3.63 -10.69
N VAL A 238 -8.45 -2.79 -11.69
CA VAL A 238 -7.85 -1.46 -11.88
C VAL A 238 -8.97 -0.46 -12.06
N ILE A 239 -8.93 0.63 -11.30
CA ILE A 239 -9.93 1.71 -11.31
C ILE A 239 -9.29 3.06 -11.71
N LEU A 240 -10.14 4.02 -12.04
CA LEU A 240 -9.84 5.39 -12.44
C LEU A 240 -8.86 5.46 -13.62
N LYS A 241 -8.89 4.42 -14.46
CA LYS A 241 -7.99 4.28 -15.60
C LYS A 241 -8.25 5.38 -16.62
N ASN A 242 -7.17 5.94 -17.18
CA ASN A 242 -7.21 7.01 -18.19
C ASN A 242 -7.83 8.34 -17.69
N LEU A 243 -8.03 8.51 -16.39
CA LEU A 243 -8.43 9.81 -15.84
C LEU A 243 -7.20 10.67 -15.57
N ARG A 244 -7.36 11.98 -15.81
CA ARG A 244 -6.37 12.98 -15.43
C ARG A 244 -6.57 13.34 -13.97
N ASN A 245 -5.51 13.24 -13.17
CA ASN A 245 -5.53 13.67 -11.78
C ASN A 245 -5.38 15.20 -11.70
N ASN A 246 -6.26 15.85 -10.93
CA ASN A 246 -6.18 17.26 -10.61
C ASN A 246 -6.69 17.51 -9.17
N PRO A 247 -5.81 17.42 -8.16
CA PRO A 247 -6.20 17.65 -6.75
C PRO A 247 -6.68 19.06 -6.45
N LYS A 248 -6.44 20.04 -7.34
CA LYS A 248 -6.95 21.42 -7.18
C LYS A 248 -8.47 21.47 -7.27
N LEU A 249 -9.12 20.46 -7.85
CA LEU A 249 -10.58 20.36 -7.90
C LEU A 249 -11.22 20.25 -6.51
N LEU A 250 -10.45 19.89 -5.49
CA LEU A 250 -10.90 19.75 -4.11
C LEU A 250 -10.77 21.02 -3.27
N ASN A 251 -10.14 22.07 -3.80
CA ASN A 251 -10.04 23.37 -3.14
C ASN A 251 -11.31 24.20 -3.29
#